data_AF-A0AAV5XB24-F1
#
_entry.id   AF-A0AAV5XB24-F1
#
_cell.length_a   1.000
_cell.length_b   1.000
_cell.length_c   1.000
_cell.angle_alpha   90.00
_cell.angle_beta   90.00
_cell.angle_gamma   90.00
#
_symmetry.space_group_name_H-M   'P 1'
#
loop_
_entity.id
_entity.type
_entity.pdbx_description
1 polymer ?
#
loop_
_entity_poly.entity_id
_entity_poly.type
_entity_poly.pdbx_seq_one_letter_code
_entity_poly.pdbx_strand_id
1 'polypeptide(L)'
;MTPFERLRTLLRDLLRLDLADLDFGLYRLLHLRRDEIESFLAEQLPRRVDEALLGFDADERRDLEGYEDALHNLVTDRTLARAAVRSTALCSQH
;
A
#
# COMPACT_ATOMS: atom_id res chain seq x y z
N MET A 1 -10.99 -5.90 18.99
CA MET A 1 -9.85 -6.54 18.31
C MET A 1 -9.60 -5.80 17.01
N THR A 2 -8.44 -5.15 16.89
CA THR A 2 -8.01 -4.51 15.65
C THR A 2 -7.55 -5.56 14.62
N PRO A 3 -7.49 -5.24 13.32
CA PRO A 3 -6.94 -6.14 12.30
C PRO A 3 -5.50 -6.58 12.63
N PHE A 4 -4.70 -5.65 13.16
CA PHE A 4 -3.32 -5.91 13.58
C PHE A 4 -3.26 -6.90 14.76
N GLU A 5 -4.11 -6.73 15.77
CA GLU A 5 -4.20 -7.68 16.89
C GLU A 5 -4.54 -9.09 16.41
N ARG A 6 -5.45 -9.20 15.43
CA ARG A 6 -5.82 -10.49 14.82
C ARG A 6 -4.63 -11.13 14.09
N LEU A 7 -3.89 -10.35 13.28
CA LEU A 7 -2.68 -10.83 12.61
C LEU A 7 -1.65 -11.33 13.62
N ARG A 8 -1.42 -10.55 14.69
CA ARG A 8 -0.46 -10.90 15.75
C ARG A 8 -0.85 -12.20 16.45
N THR A 9 -2.13 -12.40 16.78
CA THR A 9 -2.62 -13.66 17.36
C THR A 9 -2.41 -14.84 16.40
N LEU A 10 -2.76 -14.69 15.11
CA LEU A 10 -2.55 -15.75 14.12
C LEU A 10 -1.08 -16.13 13.96
N LEU A 11 -0.16 -15.15 14.01
CA LEU A 11 1.27 -15.43 13.94
C LEU A 11 1.77 -16.18 15.18
N ARG A 12 1.26 -15.84 16.38
CA ARG A 12 1.56 -16.59 17.61
C ARG A 12 1.08 -18.03 17.53
N ASP A 13 -0.15 -18.23 17.04
CA ASP A 13 -0.74 -19.55 16.86
C ASP A 13 0.03 -20.39 15.82
N LEU A 14 0.36 -19.80 14.66
CA LEU A 14 1.06 -20.46 13.57
C LEU A 14 2.47 -20.90 13.98
N LEU A 15 3.20 -20.01 14.65
CA LEU A 15 4.54 -20.29 15.16
C LEU A 15 4.51 -21.13 16.44
N ARG A 16 3.32 -21.37 17.01
CA ARG A 16 3.11 -22.13 18.25
C ARG A 16 3.97 -21.60 19.41
N LEU A 17 4.07 -20.27 19.53
CA LEU A 17 4.92 -19.61 20.55
C LEU A 17 4.47 -19.90 22.00
N ASP A 18 3.22 -20.35 22.18
CA ASP A 18 2.65 -20.76 23.45
C ASP A 18 2.92 -22.24 23.81
N LEU A 19 3.30 -23.08 22.84
CA LEU A 19 3.60 -24.52 23.05
C LEU A 19 5.11 -24.77 23.19
N ALA A 20 5.85 -23.78 23.71
CA ALA A 20 7.30 -23.69 23.64
C ALA A 20 8.10 -24.80 24.36
N ASP A 21 7.47 -25.69 25.12
CA ASP A 21 8.14 -26.82 25.79
C ASP A 21 8.52 -27.99 24.86
N LEU A 22 8.36 -27.84 23.53
CA LEU A 22 8.76 -28.87 22.57
C LEU A 22 10.30 -28.84 22.35
N ASP A 23 11.00 -29.70 23.08
CA ASP A 23 12.47 -29.82 23.10
C ASP A 23 13.09 -30.56 21.87
N PHE A 24 12.46 -30.47 20.69
CA PHE A 24 12.86 -31.24 19.50
C PHE A 24 12.92 -30.37 18.23
N GLY A 25 13.94 -30.62 17.40
CA GLY A 25 14.05 -30.00 16.07
C GLY A 25 14.09 -28.47 16.09
N LEU A 26 13.40 -27.84 15.14
CA LEU A 26 13.35 -26.38 14.96
C LEU A 26 12.82 -25.64 16.20
N TYR A 27 11.98 -26.29 17.03
CA TYR A 27 11.38 -25.67 18.22
C TYR A 27 12.41 -25.31 19.28
N ARG A 28 13.52 -26.06 19.40
CA ARG A 28 14.63 -25.67 20.30
C ARG A 28 15.22 -24.32 19.90
N LEU A 29 15.46 -24.12 18.60
CA LEU A 29 15.98 -22.85 18.10
C LEU A 29 14.97 -21.73 18.27
N LEU A 30 13.69 -22.02 18.00
CA LEU A 30 12.59 -21.07 18.16
C LEU A 30 12.42 -20.65 19.63
N HIS A 31 12.56 -21.58 20.56
CA HIS A 31 12.55 -21.32 22.00
C HIS A 31 13.71 -20.42 22.43
N LEU A 32 14.93 -20.72 21.96
CA LEU A 32 16.13 -19.92 22.23
C LEU A 32 16.02 -18.46 21.77
N ARG A 33 15.11 -18.18 20.84
CA ARG A 33 14.86 -16.84 20.27
C ARG A 33 13.44 -16.37 20.51
N ARG A 34 12.70 -17.01 21.43
CA ARG A 34 11.28 -16.69 21.69
C ARG A 34 11.11 -15.23 22.06
N ASP A 35 11.95 -14.73 22.96
CA ASP A 35 11.88 -13.34 23.42
C ASP A 35 12.18 -12.35 22.29
N GLU A 36 13.11 -12.69 21.39
CA GLU A 36 13.45 -11.88 20.22
C GLU A 36 12.28 -11.85 19.21
N ILE A 37 11.65 -13.00 18.97
CA ILE A 37 10.47 -13.11 18.10
C ILE A 37 9.29 -12.35 18.70
N GLU A 38 9.04 -12.47 19.99
CA GLU A 38 7.97 -11.75 20.69
C GLU A 38 8.20 -10.22 20.65
N SER A 39 9.43 -9.77 20.91
CA SER A 39 9.78 -8.35 20.77
C SER A 39 9.61 -7.86 19.33
N PHE A 40 10.01 -8.66 18.34
CA PHE A 40 9.78 -8.34 16.94
C PHE A 40 8.29 -8.19 16.62
N LEU A 41 7.45 -9.14 17.04
CA LEU A 41 6.00 -9.11 16.80
C LEU A 41 5.31 -7.93 17.52
N ALA A 42 5.84 -7.51 18.68
CA ALA A 42 5.26 -6.44 19.47
C ALA A 42 5.67 -5.04 18.99
N GLU A 43 6.94 -4.84 18.60
CA GLU A 43 7.52 -3.51 18.39
C GLU A 43 7.89 -3.23 16.94
N GLN A 44 8.50 -4.19 16.25
CA GLN A 44 9.08 -3.98 14.92
C GLN A 44 8.08 -4.27 13.80
N LEU A 45 7.30 -5.34 13.94
CA LEU A 45 6.28 -5.73 12.97
C LEU A 45 5.23 -4.64 12.73
N PRO A 46 4.64 -3.98 13.77
CA PRO A 46 3.67 -2.91 13.53
C PRO A 46 4.27 -1.78 12.71
N ARG A 47 5.47 -1.31 13.08
CA ARG A 47 6.15 -0.22 12.35
C ARG A 47 6.40 -0.56 10.90
N ARG A 48 6.83 -1.79 10.61
CA ARG A 48 7.07 -2.25 9.23
C ARG A 48 5.79 -2.36 8.41
N VAL A 49 4.70 -2.79 9.04
CA VAL A 49 3.38 -2.84 8.38
C VAL A 49 2.92 -1.41 8.08
N ASP A 50 3.04 -0.49 9.04
CA ASP A 50 2.68 0.91 8.85
C ASP A 50 3.53 1.56 7.75
N GLU A 51 4.85 1.36 7.75
CA GLU A 51 5.77 1.84 6.71
C GLU A 51 5.42 1.30 5.32
N ALA A 52 5.12 -0.01 5.22
CA ALA A 52 4.74 -0.61 3.95
C ALA A 52 3.41 -0.04 3.44
N LEU A 53 2.44 0.18 4.32
CA LEU A 53 1.12 0.72 3.97
C LEU A 53 1.14 2.22 3.63
N LEU A 54 2.02 3.00 4.27
CA LEU A 54 2.22 4.42 3.91
C LEU A 54 2.64 4.60 2.44
N GLY A 55 3.42 3.66 1.90
CA GLY A 55 3.80 3.67 0.49
C GLY A 55 2.63 3.37 -0.44
N PHE A 56 1.68 2.51 -0.02
CA PHE A 56 0.49 2.20 -0.81
C PHE A 56 -0.42 3.41 -1.01
N ASP A 57 -0.65 4.21 0.03
CA ASP A 57 -1.47 5.43 -0.09
C ASP A 57 -0.84 6.47 -1.04
N ALA A 58 0.49 6.57 -1.04
CA ALA A 58 1.22 7.49 -1.91
C ALA A 58 1.18 7.04 -3.38
N ASP A 59 1.38 5.75 -3.64
CA ASP A 59 1.29 5.20 -4.99
C ASP A 59 -0.15 5.27 -5.53
N GLU A 60 -1.16 4.94 -4.71
CA GLU A 60 -2.57 5.05 -5.11
C GLU A 60 -2.99 6.50 -5.39
N ARG A 61 -2.52 7.46 -4.57
CA ARG A 61 -2.71 8.89 -4.85
C ARG A 61 -2.04 9.33 -6.15
N ARG A 62 -0.83 8.86 -6.41
CA ARG A 62 -0.07 9.22 -7.60
C ARG A 62 -0.72 8.69 -8.87
N ASP A 63 -1.28 7.48 -8.80
CA ASP A 63 -2.07 6.91 -9.90
C ASP A 63 -3.34 7.74 -10.15
N LEU A 64 -4.04 8.16 -9.09
CA LEU A 64 -5.22 9.02 -9.19
C LEU A 64 -4.89 10.39 -9.80
N GLU A 65 -3.82 11.04 -9.34
CA GLU A 65 -3.32 12.31 -9.90
C GLU A 65 -2.95 12.15 -11.39
N GLY A 66 -2.34 11.01 -11.78
CA GLY A 66 -2.06 10.71 -13.18
C GLY A 66 -3.32 10.57 -14.05
N TYR A 67 -4.39 9.99 -13.50
CA TYR A 67 -5.69 9.94 -14.18
C TYR A 67 -6.31 11.33 -14.33
N GLU A 68 -6.22 12.18 -13.30
CA GLU A 68 -6.71 13.55 -13.34
C GLU A 68 -5.97 14.39 -14.39
N ASP A 69 -4.64 14.29 -14.45
CA ASP A 69 -3.81 14.95 -15.46
C ASP A 69 -4.13 14.46 -16.88
N ALA A 70 -4.33 13.15 -17.05
CA ALA A 70 -4.72 12.58 -18.34
C ALA A 70 -6.10 13.11 -18.80
N LEU A 71 -7.07 13.20 -17.89
CA LEU A 71 -8.39 13.79 -18.14
C LEU A 71 -8.29 15.27 -18.49
N HIS A 72 -7.48 16.03 -17.74
CA HIS A 72 -7.24 17.44 -18.00
C HIS A 72 -6.72 17.65 -19.43
N ASN A 73 -5.67 16.94 -19.81
CA ASN A 73 -5.06 17.05 -21.14
C ASN A 73 -6.05 16.70 -22.26
N LEU A 74 -6.88 15.67 -22.09
CA LEU A 74 -7.89 15.29 -23.08
C LEU A 74 -8.95 16.40 -23.29
N VAL A 75 -9.40 17.03 -22.21
CA VAL A 75 -10.37 18.13 -22.28
C VAL A 75 -9.73 19.34 -22.97
N THR A 76 -8.51 19.70 -22.58
CA THR A 76 -7.79 20.84 -23.13
C THR A 76 -7.56 20.68 -24.62
N ASP A 77 -7.08 19.50 -25.07
CA ASP A 77 -6.85 19.21 -26.49
C ASP A 77 -8.15 19.30 -27.32
N ARG A 78 -9.26 18.81 -26.77
CA ARG A 78 -10.58 18.91 -27.41
C ARG A 78 -11.11 20.35 -27.48
N THR A 79 -10.83 21.17 -26.46
CA THR A 79 -11.22 22.60 -26.47
C THR A 79 -10.40 23.42 -27.45
N LEU A 80 -9.09 23.15 -27.56
CA LEU A 80 -8.19 23.78 -28.52
C LEU A 80 -8.61 23.41 -29.96
N ALA A 81 -8.92 22.15 -30.22
CA ALA A 81 -9.45 21.71 -31.51
C ALA A 81 -10.78 22.43 -31.87
N ARG A 82 -11.70 22.59 -30.91
CA ARG A 82 -12.95 23.34 -31.10
C ARG A 82 -12.76 24.85 -31.30
N ALA A 83 -11.73 25.44 -30.69
CA ALA A 83 -11.38 26.85 -30.87
C ALA A 83 -10.75 27.08 -32.26
N ALA A 84 -9.87 26.19 -32.69
CA ALA A 84 -9.26 26.22 -34.02
C ALA A 84 -10.31 26.13 -35.14
N VAL A 85 -11.26 25.18 -35.06
CA VAL A 85 -12.35 25.05 -36.05
C VAL A 85 -13.22 26.31 -36.14
N ARG A 86 -13.48 26.99 -35.02
CA ARG A 86 -14.24 28.25 -35.01
C ARG A 86 -13.48 29.40 -35.66
N SER A 87 -12.17 29.47 -35.45
CA SER A 87 -11.29 30.46 -36.11
C SER A 87 -11.28 30.29 -37.64
N THR A 88 -11.16 29.06 -38.13
CA THR A 88 -11.17 28.78 -39.57
C THR A 88 -12.53 29.08 -40.22
N ALA A 89 -13.63 28.86 -39.50
CA ALA A 89 -14.99 29.18 -39.97
C ALA A 89 -15.24 30.70 -40.09
N LEU A 90 -14.60 31.52 -39.25
CA LEU A 90 -14.71 32.99 -39.29
C LEU A 90 -13.86 33.62 -40.41
N CYS A 91 -12.80 32.96 -40.86
CA CYS A 91 -11.89 33.48 -41.89
C CYS A 91 -12.41 33.28 -43.34
N SER A 92 -13.37 32.38 -43.57
CA SER A 92 -13.92 32.09 -44.91
C SER A 92 -15.14 32.94 -45.31
N GLN A 93 -15.57 33.89 -44.47
CA GLN A 93 -16.72 34.77 -44.70
C GLN A 93 -16.36 36.19 -45.17
N HIS A 94 -15.09 36.45 -45.48
CA HIS A 94 -14.61 37.75 -45.94
C HIS A 94 -13.82 37.62 -47.25
#